data_AF-A0A2E4KY47-F1
#
_entry.id   AF-A0A2E4KY47-F1
#
_cell.length_a   1.000
_cell.length_b   1.000
_cell.length_c   1.000
_cell.angle_alpha   90.00
_cell.angle_beta   90.00
_cell.angle_gamma   90.00
#
_symmetry.space_group_name_H-M   'P 1'
#
loop_
_entity.id
_entity.type
_entity.pdbx_description
1 polymer ?
#
loop_
_entity_poly.entity_id
_entity_poly.type
_entity_poly.pdbx_seq_one_letter_code
_entity_poly.pdbx_strand_id
1 'polypeptide(L)'
;MLSILRLFFLAVATFLGGLFITLVSPLKLFPSTQTLSYRLAARIAGIWGDFMRWLLTTVPMEYVVTGDKINPKGTYLIIANHQSWIDIMMVMVVLGKGTTLPRFFMKWDLIYVPVINICAWALNFPIMRRYTQEDIKNRPALKNRDFDHAHDVLSRNPDQTCVVVNYAEGTRFTPEKHKKNRSPYQYLLKPKVGGPQLALQCLHDRLDGIFDITLAYPGARLGVWHLLAGHVPKAMIHVKQIEIPKGLEEKPETLAELKAFRAWMNSIWAKKDARLDRMLNGTPAGDHTSP
;
A
#
# COMPACT_ATOMS: atom_id res chain seq x y z
N MET A 1 2.89 17.86 -25.10
CA MET A 1 4.27 18.19 -24.68
C MET A 1 4.46 18.05 -23.16
N LEU A 2 3.66 18.72 -22.32
CA LEU A 2 3.77 18.65 -20.85
C LEU A 2 3.67 17.23 -20.27
N SER A 3 2.74 16.40 -20.78
CA SER A 3 2.56 15.01 -20.32
C SER A 3 3.80 14.13 -20.55
N ILE A 4 4.47 14.32 -21.69
CA ILE A 4 5.71 13.62 -22.03
C ILE A 4 6.83 14.07 -21.09
N LEU A 5 6.92 15.38 -20.84
CA LEU A 5 7.91 15.94 -19.92
C LEU A 5 7.72 15.41 -18.49
N ARG A 6 6.48 15.34 -18.00
CA ARG A 6 6.16 14.74 -16.69
C ARG A 6 6.55 13.26 -16.63
N LEU A 7 6.25 12.49 -17.68
CA LEU A 7 6.63 11.07 -17.76
C LEU A 7 8.16 10.90 -17.79
N PHE A 8 8.85 11.75 -18.56
CA PHE A 8 10.31 11.77 -18.60
C PHE A 8 10.91 12.06 -17.22
N PHE A 9 10.42 13.09 -16.53
CA PHE A 9 10.86 13.42 -15.18
C PHE A 9 10.58 12.30 -14.17
N LEU A 10 9.40 11.67 -14.25
CA LEU A 10 9.07 10.49 -13.44
C LEU A 10 10.08 9.36 -13.69
N ALA A 11 10.37 9.05 -14.95
CA ALA A 11 11.29 7.98 -15.32
C ALA A 11 12.72 8.27 -14.85
N VAL A 12 13.23 9.50 -15.07
CA VAL A 12 14.55 9.93 -14.63
C VAL A 12 14.67 9.87 -13.11
N ALA A 13 13.70 10.43 -12.37
CA ALA A 13 13.73 10.42 -10.91
C ALA A 13 13.68 8.99 -10.34
N THR A 14 12.88 8.11 -10.95
CA THR A 14 12.79 6.70 -10.54
C THR A 14 14.09 5.95 -10.84
N PHE A 15 14.69 6.19 -12.01
CA PHE A 15 15.98 5.62 -12.38
C PHE A 15 17.10 6.07 -11.43
N LEU A 16 17.22 7.38 -11.19
CA LEU A 16 18.22 7.93 -10.26
C LEU A 16 18.00 7.45 -8.83
N GLY A 17 16.77 7.41 -8.35
CA GLY A 17 16.44 6.87 -7.02
C GLY A 17 16.87 5.40 -6.89
N GLY A 18 16.54 4.57 -7.88
CA GLY A 18 16.96 3.16 -7.93
C GLY A 18 18.47 2.98 -8.02
N LEU A 19 19.15 3.80 -8.83
CA LEU A 19 20.61 3.82 -8.96
C LEU A 19 21.28 4.17 -7.62
N PHE A 20 20.88 5.27 -6.97
CA PHE A 20 21.47 5.67 -5.71
C PHE A 20 21.19 4.68 -4.58
N ILE A 21 19.99 4.08 -4.53
CA ILE A 21 19.71 2.98 -3.59
C ILE A 21 20.66 1.81 -3.86
N THR A 22 20.86 1.45 -5.13
CA THR A 22 21.78 0.36 -5.51
C THR A 22 23.21 0.65 -5.05
N LEU A 23 23.69 1.89 -5.17
CA LEU A 23 25.03 2.28 -4.73
C LEU A 23 25.23 2.19 -3.20
N VAL A 24 24.20 2.46 -2.39
CA VAL A 24 24.28 2.37 -0.92
C VAL A 24 23.93 0.99 -0.37
N SER A 25 23.36 0.11 -1.19
CA SER A 25 22.89 -1.22 -0.80
C SER A 25 24.00 -2.20 -0.36
N PRO A 26 25.23 -2.19 -0.93
CA PRO A 26 26.32 -3.05 -0.46
C PRO A 26 26.67 -2.89 1.02
N LEU A 27 26.44 -1.70 1.60
CA LEU A 27 26.61 -1.46 3.04
C LEU A 27 25.72 -2.36 3.90
N LYS A 28 24.64 -2.92 3.36
CA LYS A 28 23.76 -3.85 4.08
C LYS A 28 24.34 -5.27 4.21
N LEU A 29 25.42 -5.59 3.48
CA LEU A 29 26.10 -6.88 3.58
C LEU A 29 26.88 -7.04 4.90
N PHE A 30 27.30 -5.94 5.52
CA PHE A 30 28.06 -5.97 6.77
C PHE A 30 27.16 -5.60 7.95
N PRO A 31 27.11 -6.41 9.04
CA PRO A 31 26.24 -6.17 10.19
C PRO A 31 26.36 -4.77 10.80
N SER A 32 27.59 -4.23 10.88
CA SER A 32 27.88 -2.91 11.47
C SER A 32 27.29 -1.74 10.67
N THR A 33 27.01 -1.92 9.38
CA THR A 33 26.53 -0.85 8.49
C THR A 33 25.11 -1.06 7.98
N GLN A 34 24.40 -2.10 8.43
CA GLN A 34 23.02 -2.39 8.02
C GLN A 34 22.05 -1.23 8.29
N THR A 35 22.07 -0.69 9.50
CA THR A 35 21.19 0.43 9.89
C THR A 35 21.50 1.69 9.08
N LEU A 36 22.78 1.97 8.83
CA LEU A 36 23.20 3.10 8.00
C LEU A 36 22.72 2.93 6.55
N SER A 37 22.94 1.74 5.97
CA SER A 37 22.47 1.42 4.62
C SER A 37 20.95 1.62 4.49
N TYR A 38 20.18 1.10 5.45
CA TYR A 38 18.74 1.28 5.48
C TYR A 38 18.35 2.77 5.57
N ARG A 39 18.96 3.55 6.48
CA ARG A 39 18.66 4.99 6.63
C ARG A 39 18.97 5.78 5.36
N LEU A 40 20.10 5.49 4.70
CA LEU A 40 20.46 6.12 3.43
C LEU A 40 19.47 5.76 2.32
N ALA A 41 19.14 4.47 2.18
CA ALA A 41 18.16 4.00 1.19
C ALA A 41 16.78 4.62 1.44
N ALA A 42 16.32 4.65 2.70
CA ALA A 42 15.05 5.24 3.11
C ALA A 42 15.02 6.75 2.84
N ARG A 43 16.13 7.47 3.07
CA ARG A 43 16.25 8.90 2.75
C ARG A 43 16.15 9.14 1.25
N ILE A 44 16.83 8.34 0.42
CA ILE A 44 16.74 8.44 -1.04
C ILE A 44 15.31 8.16 -1.51
N ALA A 45 14.66 7.12 -0.98
CA ALA A 45 13.27 6.80 -1.26
C ALA A 45 12.30 7.92 -0.83
N GLY A 46 12.57 8.57 0.30
CA GLY A 46 11.82 9.73 0.78
C GLY A 46 11.93 10.93 -0.17
N ILE A 47 13.15 11.23 -0.66
CA ILE A 47 13.38 12.28 -1.66
C ILE A 47 12.64 11.97 -2.96
N TRP A 48 12.70 10.71 -3.42
CA TRP A 48 11.92 10.26 -4.59
C TRP A 48 10.42 10.47 -4.36
N GLY A 49 9.89 10.10 -3.19
CA GLY A 49 8.49 10.31 -2.83
C GLY A 49 8.08 11.78 -2.76
N ASP A 50 8.94 12.65 -2.23
CA ASP A 50 8.73 14.12 -2.25
C ASP A 50 8.68 14.66 -3.68
N PHE A 51 9.57 14.18 -4.54
CA PHE A 51 9.56 14.55 -5.96
C PHE A 51 8.29 14.07 -6.66
N MET A 52 7.81 12.85 -6.38
CA MET A 52 6.53 12.35 -6.90
C MET A 52 5.37 13.25 -6.49
N ARG A 53 5.30 13.63 -5.21
CA ARG A 53 4.26 14.53 -4.71
C ARG A 53 4.30 15.89 -5.41
N TRP A 54 5.50 16.46 -5.58
CA TRP A 54 5.66 17.70 -6.35
C TRP A 54 5.24 17.53 -7.81
N LEU A 55 5.64 16.44 -8.48
CA LEU A 55 5.27 16.21 -9.87
C LEU A 55 3.74 16.15 -10.04
N LEU A 56 3.05 15.56 -9.06
CA LEU A 56 1.60 15.45 -9.00
C LEU A 56 0.88 16.79 -8.79
N THR A 57 1.51 17.81 -8.19
CA THR A 57 0.93 19.17 -8.13
C THR A 57 0.95 19.86 -9.49
N THR A 58 1.79 19.39 -10.42
CA THR A 58 1.81 19.91 -11.80
C THR A 58 0.71 19.29 -12.66
N VAL A 59 0.07 18.21 -12.24
CA VAL A 59 -1.01 17.53 -12.98
C VAL A 59 -2.33 18.27 -12.70
N PRO A 60 -3.12 18.64 -13.74
CA PRO A 60 -4.41 19.26 -13.54
C PRO A 60 -5.43 18.22 -13.05
N MET A 61 -5.44 17.98 -11.74
CA MET A 61 -6.34 17.04 -11.07
C MET A 61 -6.80 17.65 -9.75
N GLU A 62 -8.11 17.61 -9.51
CA GLU A 62 -8.71 17.99 -8.24
C GLU A 62 -8.48 16.89 -7.20
N TYR A 63 -7.93 17.25 -6.04
CA TYR A 63 -7.79 16.34 -4.90
C TYR A 63 -8.86 16.66 -3.86
N VAL A 64 -9.70 15.68 -3.54
CA VAL A 64 -10.67 15.80 -2.45
C VAL A 64 -10.28 14.81 -1.36
N VAL A 65 -9.69 15.29 -0.28
CA VAL A 65 -9.26 14.46 0.85
C VAL A 65 -10.14 14.73 2.06
N THR A 66 -10.79 13.70 2.59
CA THR A 66 -11.72 13.80 3.72
C THR A 66 -11.37 12.81 4.83
N GLY A 67 -11.83 13.09 6.04
CA GLY A 67 -11.68 12.20 7.20
C GLY A 67 -10.44 12.49 8.04
N ASP A 68 -9.88 11.43 8.62
CA ASP A 68 -8.85 11.53 9.65
C ASP A 68 -7.48 11.91 9.05
N LYS A 69 -6.69 12.73 9.77
CA LYS A 69 -5.32 13.08 9.35
C LYS A 69 -4.33 12.01 9.83
N ILE A 70 -3.36 11.67 8.99
CA ILE A 70 -2.30 10.71 9.33
C ILE A 70 -1.07 11.49 9.77
N ASN A 71 -0.51 11.17 10.95
CA ASN A 71 0.78 11.73 11.37
C ASN A 71 1.91 11.07 10.55
N PRO A 72 2.69 11.83 9.75
CA PRO A 72 3.72 11.26 8.87
C PRO A 72 4.82 10.42 9.56
N LYS A 73 4.98 10.59 10.88
CA LYS A 73 6.02 9.93 11.66
C LYS A 73 5.54 8.68 12.42
N GLY A 74 4.38 8.13 12.08
CA GLY A 74 3.88 6.91 12.74
C GLY A 74 4.13 5.62 11.95
N THR A 75 3.94 4.51 12.65
CA THR A 75 3.94 3.14 12.15
C THR A 75 2.52 2.67 11.96
N TYR A 76 2.13 2.38 10.72
CA TYR A 76 0.73 2.12 10.37
C TYR A 76 0.53 0.91 9.49
N LEU A 77 -0.62 0.27 9.67
CA LEU A 77 -1.22 -0.61 8.67
C LEU A 77 -2.30 0.18 7.93
N ILE A 78 -2.17 0.29 6.61
CA ILE A 78 -3.17 0.89 5.74
C ILE A 78 -3.93 -0.24 5.04
N ILE A 79 -5.25 -0.18 5.06
CA ILE A 79 -6.13 -1.08 4.32
C ILE A 79 -6.82 -0.25 3.24
N ALA A 80 -6.64 -0.62 1.98
CA ALA A 80 -7.17 0.15 0.85
C ALA A 80 -7.82 -0.73 -0.23
N ASN A 81 -8.80 -0.16 -0.95
CA ASN A 81 -9.26 -0.73 -2.22
C ASN A 81 -8.21 -0.50 -3.32
N HIS A 82 -8.27 -1.30 -4.38
CA HIS A 82 -7.27 -1.27 -5.44
C HIS A 82 -7.89 -1.22 -6.82
N GLN A 83 -7.73 -0.12 -7.54
CA GLN A 83 -8.24 0.10 -8.89
C GLN A 83 -7.10 0.22 -9.91
N SER A 84 -5.97 0.80 -9.54
CA SER A 84 -4.89 1.10 -10.47
C SER A 84 -3.54 1.23 -9.77
N TRP A 85 -2.47 1.32 -10.57
CA TRP A 85 -1.14 1.62 -10.02
C TRP A 85 -1.07 3.03 -9.42
N ILE A 86 -1.90 3.97 -9.91
CA ILE A 86 -1.97 5.35 -9.38
C ILE A 86 -2.44 5.40 -7.91
N ASP A 87 -3.06 4.34 -7.40
CA ASP A 87 -3.48 4.24 -6.00
C ASP A 87 -2.30 4.40 -5.04
N ILE A 88 -1.13 3.85 -5.42
CA ILE A 88 0.11 3.98 -4.64
C ILE A 88 0.50 5.45 -4.49
N MET A 89 0.40 6.21 -5.58
CA MET A 89 0.66 7.64 -5.57
C MET A 89 -0.33 8.40 -4.68
N MET A 90 -1.62 8.04 -4.74
CA MET A 90 -2.64 8.69 -3.91
C MET A 90 -2.45 8.40 -2.42
N VAL A 91 -2.11 7.16 -2.05
CA VAL A 91 -1.77 6.82 -0.67
C VAL A 91 -0.54 7.60 -0.21
N MET A 92 0.49 7.75 -1.05
CA MET A 92 1.69 8.55 -0.72
C MET A 92 1.40 10.05 -0.57
N VAL A 93 0.41 10.58 -1.29
CA VAL A 93 -0.07 11.97 -1.12
C VAL A 93 -0.71 12.14 0.25
N VAL A 94 -1.64 11.25 0.61
CA VAL A 94 -2.35 11.30 1.90
C VAL A 94 -1.44 11.07 3.09
N LEU A 95 -0.47 10.16 2.96
CA LEU A 95 0.56 9.95 3.97
C LEU A 95 1.40 11.21 4.22
N GLY A 96 1.52 12.10 3.24
CA GLY A 96 2.20 13.38 3.39
C GLY A 96 3.73 13.31 3.35
N LYS A 97 4.34 14.50 3.40
CA LYS A 97 5.80 14.68 3.42
C LYS A 97 6.37 14.22 4.76
N GLY A 98 7.52 13.55 4.70
CA GLY A 98 8.19 13.00 5.89
C GLY A 98 7.79 11.56 6.25
N THR A 99 6.77 11.00 5.58
CA THR A 99 6.42 9.58 5.75
C THR A 99 7.47 8.68 5.12
N THR A 100 7.83 7.61 5.83
CA THR A 100 8.63 6.51 5.29
C THR A 100 7.98 5.95 4.03
N LEU A 101 8.76 5.43 3.09
CA LEU A 101 8.19 4.85 1.88
C LEU A 101 7.24 3.71 2.27
N PRO A 102 5.95 3.75 1.88
CA PRO A 102 5.01 2.69 2.20
C PRO A 102 5.48 1.38 1.57
N ARG A 103 5.48 0.33 2.39
CA ARG A 103 5.84 -1.03 2.02
C ARG A 103 4.57 -1.78 1.62
N PHE A 104 4.72 -2.73 0.70
CA PHE A 104 3.65 -3.60 0.26
C PHE A 104 4.16 -5.04 0.25
N PHE A 105 3.25 -6.01 0.38
CA PHE A 105 3.59 -7.42 0.20
C PHE A 105 3.86 -7.74 -1.26
N MET A 106 5.13 -7.64 -1.64
CA MET A 106 5.59 -7.73 -3.01
C MET A 106 5.44 -9.15 -3.54
N LYS A 107 4.95 -9.32 -4.78
CA LYS A 107 4.89 -10.63 -5.43
C LYS A 107 6.30 -11.09 -5.77
N TRP A 108 6.62 -12.37 -5.54
CA TRP A 108 7.93 -12.94 -5.87
C TRP A 108 8.40 -12.62 -7.30
N ASP A 109 7.53 -12.64 -8.31
CA ASP A 109 7.94 -12.35 -9.70
C ASP A 109 8.60 -10.98 -9.89
N LEU A 110 8.35 -10.02 -9.00
CA LEU A 110 8.91 -8.68 -9.09
C LEU A 110 10.42 -8.65 -8.79
N ILE A 111 11.01 -9.71 -8.26
CA ILE A 111 12.46 -9.77 -8.07
C ILE A 111 13.22 -9.83 -9.40
N TYR A 112 12.57 -10.28 -10.47
CA TYR A 112 13.20 -10.39 -11.79
C TYR A 112 13.20 -9.06 -12.54
N VAL A 113 12.48 -8.05 -12.03
CA VAL A 113 12.52 -6.71 -12.58
C VAL A 113 13.83 -6.04 -12.13
N PRO A 114 14.63 -5.51 -13.06
CA PRO A 114 15.90 -4.85 -12.72
C PRO A 114 15.72 -3.79 -11.62
N VAL A 115 16.68 -3.69 -10.71
CA VAL A 115 16.73 -2.74 -9.58
C VAL A 115 15.66 -2.98 -8.49
N ILE A 116 14.47 -3.50 -8.83
CA ILE A 116 13.37 -3.72 -7.87
C ILE A 116 13.76 -4.67 -6.74
N ASN A 117 14.45 -5.78 -7.03
CA ASN A 117 14.93 -6.69 -5.98
C ASN A 117 15.88 -5.99 -4.99
N ILE A 118 16.78 -5.16 -5.51
CA ILE A 118 17.76 -4.42 -4.70
C ILE A 118 17.05 -3.39 -3.83
N CYS A 119 16.13 -2.61 -4.41
CA CYS A 119 15.32 -1.65 -3.65
C CYS A 119 14.48 -2.34 -2.58
N ALA A 120 13.82 -3.45 -2.92
CA ALA A 120 13.01 -4.21 -1.97
C ALA A 120 13.86 -4.76 -0.82
N TRP A 121 15.01 -5.35 -1.13
CA TRP A 121 15.95 -5.83 -0.12
C TRP A 121 16.47 -4.68 0.74
N ALA A 122 16.96 -3.59 0.16
CA ALA A 122 17.52 -2.44 0.86
C ALA A 122 16.51 -1.78 1.82
N LEU A 123 15.27 -1.61 1.37
CA LEU A 123 14.19 -0.93 2.09
C LEU A 123 13.33 -1.86 2.96
N ASN A 124 13.70 -3.13 3.12
CA ASN A 124 12.95 -4.11 3.91
C ASN A 124 11.50 -4.28 3.43
N PHE A 125 11.30 -4.47 2.12
CA PHE A 125 9.99 -4.85 1.57
C PHE A 125 9.78 -6.36 1.74
N PRO A 126 8.65 -6.79 2.30
CA PRO A 126 8.36 -8.20 2.47
C PRO A 126 7.97 -8.82 1.11
N ILE A 127 8.72 -9.84 0.68
CA ILE A 127 8.51 -10.52 -0.62
C ILE A 127 7.77 -11.84 -0.39
N MET A 128 6.60 -12.00 -1.01
CA MET A 128 5.70 -13.13 -0.82
C MET A 128 5.81 -14.13 -1.97
N ARG A 129 6.02 -15.41 -1.62
CA ARG A 129 5.95 -16.55 -2.56
C ARG A 129 4.52 -16.99 -2.84
N ARG A 130 3.60 -16.77 -1.89
CA ARG A 130 2.17 -17.07 -1.98
C ARG A 130 1.88 -18.55 -2.27
N TYR A 131 2.46 -19.43 -1.45
CA TYR A 131 2.30 -20.88 -1.58
C TYR A 131 0.83 -21.30 -1.60
N THR A 132 0.51 -22.21 -2.51
CA THR A 132 -0.81 -22.82 -2.62
C THR A 132 -1.01 -23.91 -1.55
N GLN A 133 -2.26 -24.35 -1.36
CA GLN A 133 -2.52 -25.47 -0.45
C GLN A 133 -1.85 -26.76 -0.91
N GLU A 134 -1.69 -26.93 -2.22
CA GLU A 134 -0.98 -28.07 -2.81
C GLU A 134 0.52 -28.01 -2.51
N ASP A 135 1.15 -26.83 -2.67
CA ASP A 135 2.55 -26.61 -2.29
C ASP A 135 2.79 -26.99 -0.81
N ILE A 136 1.90 -26.56 0.07
CA ILE A 136 1.98 -26.81 1.51
C ILE A 136 1.74 -28.28 1.85
N LYS A 137 0.78 -28.94 1.18
CA LYS A 137 0.53 -30.38 1.36
C LYS A 137 1.78 -31.19 1.00
N ASN A 138 2.45 -30.83 -0.09
CA ASN A 138 3.67 -31.49 -0.54
C ASN A 138 4.89 -31.16 0.32
N ARG A 139 4.93 -29.95 0.91
CA ARG A 139 6.03 -29.49 1.77
C ARG A 139 5.48 -28.69 2.97
N PRO A 140 5.12 -29.36 4.09
CA PRO A 140 4.49 -28.72 5.25
C PRO A 140 5.29 -27.55 5.85
N ALA A 141 6.62 -27.57 5.74
CA ALA A 141 7.49 -26.48 6.18
C ALA A 141 7.24 -25.13 5.46
N LEU A 142 6.54 -25.12 4.32
CA LEU A 142 6.20 -23.89 3.59
C LEU A 142 5.05 -23.10 4.25
N LYS A 143 4.28 -23.72 5.15
CA LYS A 143 3.06 -23.15 5.76
C LYS A 143 3.29 -21.76 6.38
N ASN A 144 4.40 -21.56 7.09
CA ASN A 144 4.71 -20.30 7.77
C ASN A 144 5.79 -19.48 7.05
N ARG A 145 6.35 -19.96 5.93
CA ARG A 145 7.58 -19.38 5.36
C ARG A 145 7.43 -17.92 4.92
N ASP A 146 6.28 -17.56 4.32
CA ASP A 146 5.99 -16.17 3.96
C ASP A 146 5.77 -15.31 5.21
N PHE A 147 5.18 -15.88 6.27
CA PHE A 147 4.99 -15.21 7.55
C PHE A 147 6.32 -14.91 8.23
N ASP A 148 7.17 -15.93 8.39
CA ASP A 148 8.47 -15.82 9.06
C ASP A 148 9.37 -14.80 8.35
N HIS A 149 9.35 -14.80 7.00
CA HIS A 149 10.08 -13.84 6.20
C HIS A 149 9.54 -12.40 6.37
N ALA A 150 8.22 -12.21 6.32
CA ALA A 150 7.63 -10.90 6.52
C ALA A 150 7.93 -10.36 7.91
N HIS A 151 7.80 -11.20 8.94
CA HIS A 151 8.08 -10.86 10.32
C HIS A 151 9.54 -10.44 10.48
N ASP A 152 10.50 -11.26 10.04
CA ASP A 152 11.92 -10.89 10.05
C ASP A 152 12.17 -9.54 9.36
N VAL A 153 11.66 -9.36 8.15
CA VAL A 153 11.91 -8.14 7.35
C VAL A 153 11.29 -6.90 7.98
N LEU A 154 10.06 -6.99 8.50
CA LEU A 154 9.34 -5.86 9.09
C LEU A 154 9.82 -5.51 10.50
N SER A 155 10.33 -6.48 11.26
CA SER A 155 10.89 -6.30 12.61
C SER A 155 12.31 -5.73 12.60
N ARG A 156 13.00 -5.71 11.45
CA ARG A 156 14.28 -5.03 11.30
C ARG A 156 14.14 -3.52 11.49
N ASN A 157 15.09 -2.92 12.21
CA ASN A 157 15.11 -1.48 12.54
C ASN A 157 13.86 -1.06 13.37
N PRO A 158 13.69 -1.58 14.59
CA PRO A 158 12.52 -1.29 15.44
C PRO A 158 12.37 0.20 15.79
N ASP A 159 13.46 0.99 15.74
CA ASP A 159 13.42 2.43 16.00
C ASP A 159 12.98 3.26 14.78
N GLN A 160 12.68 2.62 13.65
CA GLN A 160 12.32 3.31 12.40
C GLN A 160 10.85 3.10 12.09
N THR A 161 10.17 4.18 11.68
CA THR A 161 8.74 4.11 11.32
C THR A 161 8.50 3.14 10.16
N CYS A 162 7.37 2.45 10.19
CA CYS A 162 7.02 1.46 9.18
C CYS A 162 5.56 1.63 8.75
N VAL A 163 5.33 1.90 7.46
CA VAL A 163 3.98 1.93 6.91
C VAL A 163 3.83 0.74 5.98
N VAL A 164 2.87 -0.14 6.26
CA VAL A 164 2.50 -1.25 5.38
C VAL A 164 1.13 -0.98 4.78
N VAL A 165 1.07 -0.93 3.45
CA VAL A 165 -0.19 -0.75 2.73
C VAL A 165 -0.66 -2.09 2.18
N ASN A 166 -1.87 -2.46 2.54
CA ASN A 166 -2.54 -3.67 2.14
C ASN A 166 -3.73 -3.38 1.23
N TYR A 167 -3.56 -3.70 -0.04
CA TYR A 167 -4.65 -3.80 -1.00
C TYR A 167 -5.35 -5.14 -0.84
N ALA A 168 -6.32 -5.23 0.07
CA ALA A 168 -6.85 -6.52 0.51
C ALA A 168 -7.60 -7.29 -0.61
N GLU A 169 -8.02 -6.64 -1.70
CA GLU A 169 -8.54 -7.33 -2.90
C GLU A 169 -7.50 -8.27 -3.54
N GLY A 170 -6.21 -7.99 -3.31
CA GLY A 170 -5.07 -8.74 -3.83
C GLY A 170 -4.86 -8.59 -5.34
N THR A 171 -5.69 -7.79 -6.02
CA THR A 171 -5.59 -7.43 -7.44
C THR A 171 -6.38 -6.17 -7.70
N ARG A 172 -6.08 -5.49 -8.81
CA ARG A 172 -6.84 -4.32 -9.28
C ARG A 172 -8.25 -4.73 -9.68
N PHE A 173 -9.24 -3.97 -9.25
CA PHE A 173 -10.63 -4.08 -9.63
C PHE A 173 -10.79 -3.97 -11.15
N THR A 174 -11.58 -4.87 -11.73
CA THR A 174 -12.15 -4.73 -13.07
C THR A 174 -13.55 -5.34 -13.06
N PRO A 175 -14.49 -4.88 -13.93
CA PRO A 175 -15.82 -5.46 -14.02
C PRO A 175 -15.80 -6.99 -14.26
N GLU A 176 -14.86 -7.48 -15.05
CA GLU A 176 -14.71 -8.91 -15.36
C GLU A 176 -14.32 -9.71 -14.11
N LYS A 177 -13.37 -9.20 -13.31
CA LYS A 177 -12.97 -9.83 -12.06
C LYS A 177 -14.05 -9.77 -11.01
N HIS A 178 -14.80 -8.67 -10.96
CA HIS A 178 -15.93 -8.48 -10.06
C HIS A 178 -17.01 -9.54 -10.32
N LYS A 179 -17.43 -9.68 -11.59
CA LYS A 179 -18.36 -10.73 -12.03
C LYS A 179 -17.83 -12.13 -11.74
N LYS A 180 -16.56 -12.40 -12.06
CA LYS A 180 -15.92 -13.71 -11.81
C LYS A 180 -15.87 -14.07 -10.32
N ASN A 181 -15.55 -13.11 -9.45
CA ASN A 181 -15.43 -13.32 -8.02
C ASN A 181 -16.79 -13.34 -7.28
N ARG A 182 -17.88 -12.99 -7.99
CA ARG A 182 -19.24 -12.84 -7.43
C ARG A 182 -19.20 -11.97 -6.17
N SER A 183 -18.60 -10.78 -6.29
CA SER A 183 -18.47 -9.88 -5.16
C SER A 183 -19.85 -9.42 -4.68
N PRO A 184 -20.14 -9.42 -3.37
CA PRO A 184 -21.41 -8.91 -2.84
C PRO A 184 -21.43 -7.37 -2.79
N TYR A 185 -20.29 -6.72 -3.00
CA TYR A 185 -20.10 -5.28 -2.98
C TYR A 185 -20.28 -4.72 -4.39
N GLN A 186 -20.81 -3.52 -4.54
CA GLN A 186 -21.06 -2.93 -5.87
C GLN A 186 -19.77 -2.44 -6.53
N TYR A 187 -18.84 -1.87 -5.76
CA TYR A 187 -17.66 -1.16 -6.25
C TYR A 187 -16.33 -1.84 -5.92
N LEU A 188 -16.36 -2.98 -5.24
CA LEU A 188 -15.17 -3.65 -4.69
C LEU A 188 -15.14 -5.13 -5.02
N LEU A 189 -13.94 -5.71 -5.14
CA LEU A 189 -13.77 -7.17 -5.04
C LEU A 189 -13.85 -7.62 -3.57
N LYS A 190 -14.07 -8.92 -3.35
CA LYS A 190 -14.03 -9.50 -2.00
C LYS A 190 -12.66 -9.29 -1.35
N PRO A 191 -12.59 -8.84 -0.08
CA PRO A 191 -11.32 -8.72 0.61
C PRO A 191 -10.75 -10.10 0.91
N LYS A 192 -9.43 -10.20 0.81
CA LYS A 192 -8.64 -11.31 1.33
C LYS A 192 -8.11 -10.93 2.70
N VAL A 193 -8.19 -11.85 3.64
CA VAL A 193 -7.77 -11.61 5.02
C VAL A 193 -6.28 -11.89 5.28
N GLY A 194 -5.65 -12.74 4.46
CA GLY A 194 -4.30 -13.22 4.74
C GLY A 194 -3.24 -12.10 4.76
N GLY A 195 -3.34 -11.12 3.86
CA GLY A 195 -2.44 -9.98 3.85
C GLY A 195 -2.60 -9.07 5.08
N PRO A 196 -3.79 -8.53 5.36
CA PRO A 196 -4.02 -7.70 6.54
C PRO A 196 -3.65 -8.41 7.85
N GLN A 197 -4.03 -9.69 7.97
CA GLN A 197 -3.70 -10.51 9.13
C GLN A 197 -2.19 -10.69 9.30
N LEU A 198 -1.45 -10.95 8.22
CA LEU A 198 0.01 -11.03 8.23
C LEU A 198 0.63 -9.71 8.69
N ALA A 199 0.22 -8.58 8.12
CA ALA A 199 0.75 -7.27 8.51
C ALA A 199 0.48 -6.95 9.97
N LEU A 200 -0.72 -7.27 10.46
CA LEU A 200 -1.10 -7.04 11.84
C LEU A 200 -0.23 -7.88 12.78
N GLN A 201 -0.09 -9.18 12.54
CA GLN A 201 0.76 -10.06 13.34
C GLN A 201 2.22 -9.58 13.37
N CYS A 202 2.76 -9.06 12.26
CA CYS A 202 4.13 -8.56 12.21
C CYS A 202 4.34 -7.21 12.92
N LEU A 203 3.29 -6.41 13.12
CA LEU A 203 3.43 -5.01 13.57
C LEU A 203 2.64 -4.66 14.83
N HIS A 204 1.77 -5.54 15.34
CA HIS A 204 0.80 -5.24 16.39
C HIS A 204 1.42 -4.52 17.61
N ASP A 205 2.59 -4.95 18.08
CA ASP A 205 3.29 -4.36 19.24
C ASP A 205 3.77 -2.90 19.06
N ARG A 206 3.75 -2.40 17.83
CA ARG A 206 4.33 -1.10 17.47
C ARG A 206 3.48 -0.26 16.53
N LEU A 207 2.23 -0.67 16.28
CA LEU A 207 1.30 0.10 15.46
C LEU A 207 0.81 1.32 16.24
N ASP A 208 1.02 2.50 15.66
CA ASP A 208 0.39 3.75 16.12
C ASP A 208 -1.08 3.84 15.67
N GLY A 209 -1.47 3.02 14.68
CA GLY A 209 -2.85 2.91 14.23
C GLY A 209 -3.05 2.11 12.95
N ILE A 210 -4.32 1.81 12.66
CA ILE A 210 -4.75 1.25 11.37
C ILE A 210 -5.62 2.28 10.66
N PHE A 211 -5.39 2.48 9.37
CA PHE A 211 -6.17 3.38 8.54
C PHE A 211 -6.85 2.64 7.40
N ASP A 212 -8.16 2.82 7.29
CA ASP A 212 -8.94 2.47 6.11
C ASP A 212 -8.91 3.64 5.11
N ILE A 213 -8.32 3.43 3.94
CA ILE A 213 -8.25 4.44 2.86
C ILE A 213 -9.17 4.01 1.73
N THR A 214 -10.12 4.87 1.37
CA THR A 214 -11.06 4.65 0.27
C THR A 214 -10.70 5.59 -0.88
N LEU A 215 -10.37 5.00 -2.04
CA LEU A 215 -9.96 5.72 -3.25
C LEU A 215 -11.05 5.65 -4.30
N ALA A 216 -11.46 6.79 -4.85
CA ALA A 216 -12.39 6.88 -5.98
C ALA A 216 -11.90 7.86 -7.05
N TYR A 217 -12.21 7.54 -8.30
CA TYR A 217 -11.78 8.30 -9.47
C TYR A 217 -12.97 8.48 -10.45
N PRO A 218 -13.90 9.40 -10.17
CA PRO A 218 -15.14 9.54 -10.94
C PRO A 218 -14.87 9.76 -12.44
N GLY A 219 -15.48 8.93 -13.29
CA GLY A 219 -15.44 9.09 -14.75
C GLY A 219 -14.05 8.93 -15.40
N ALA A 220 -13.03 8.47 -14.67
CA ALA A 220 -11.66 8.47 -15.15
C ALA A 220 -11.21 7.10 -15.68
N ARG A 221 -10.51 7.10 -16.81
CA ARG A 221 -9.71 5.93 -17.22
C ARG A 221 -8.38 5.94 -16.48
N LEU A 222 -8.15 4.92 -15.66
CA LEU A 222 -7.00 4.90 -14.77
C LEU A 222 -5.73 4.35 -15.44
N GLY A 223 -4.60 4.98 -15.15
CA GLY A 223 -3.28 4.55 -15.57
C GLY A 223 -2.27 5.68 -15.41
N VAL A 224 -0.98 5.34 -15.30
CA VAL A 224 0.09 6.34 -15.11
C VAL A 224 0.10 7.38 -16.22
N TRP A 225 0.00 6.94 -17.48
CA TRP A 225 -0.08 7.86 -18.61
C TRP A 225 -1.31 8.79 -18.53
N HIS A 226 -2.49 8.25 -18.21
CA HIS A 226 -3.72 9.03 -18.12
C HIS A 226 -3.62 10.07 -17.00
N LEU A 227 -3.05 9.69 -15.85
CA LEU A 227 -2.77 10.62 -14.75
C LEU A 227 -1.83 11.73 -15.19
N LEU A 228 -0.64 11.40 -15.71
CA LEU A 228 0.36 12.41 -16.08
C LEU A 228 -0.09 13.29 -17.27
N ALA A 229 -0.99 12.78 -18.10
CA ALA A 229 -1.63 13.53 -19.16
C ALA A 229 -2.75 14.47 -18.68
N GLY A 230 -3.18 14.38 -17.42
CA GLY A 230 -4.30 15.16 -16.89
C GLY A 230 -5.66 14.62 -17.29
N HIS A 231 -5.75 13.34 -17.70
CA HIS A 231 -7.01 12.67 -18.05
C HIS A 231 -7.70 12.02 -16.83
N VAL A 232 -7.14 12.20 -15.63
CA VAL A 232 -7.78 11.85 -14.37
C VAL A 232 -8.15 13.19 -13.71
N PRO A 233 -9.40 13.68 -13.90
CA PRO A 233 -9.76 15.03 -13.50
C PRO A 233 -9.90 15.19 -11.98
N LYS A 234 -10.21 14.10 -11.27
CA LYS A 234 -10.52 14.13 -9.84
C LYS A 234 -10.05 12.84 -9.16
N ALA A 235 -9.37 12.99 -8.03
CA ALA A 235 -9.04 11.92 -7.11
C ALA A 235 -9.70 12.21 -5.75
N MET A 236 -10.65 11.37 -5.37
CA MET A 236 -11.34 11.47 -4.09
C MET A 236 -10.78 10.42 -3.14
N ILE A 237 -10.39 10.85 -1.94
CA ILE A 237 -9.72 10.02 -0.95
C ILE A 237 -10.39 10.24 0.39
N HIS A 238 -10.92 9.17 0.98
CA HIS A 238 -11.45 9.20 2.34
C HIS A 238 -10.55 8.36 3.26
N VAL A 239 -10.12 8.96 4.36
CA VAL A 239 -9.27 8.33 5.37
C VAL A 239 -10.07 8.13 6.64
N LYS A 240 -10.04 6.91 7.17
CA LYS A 240 -10.65 6.60 8.46
C LYS A 240 -9.67 5.82 9.33
N GLN A 241 -9.33 6.36 10.50
CA GLN A 241 -8.66 5.58 11.52
C GLN A 241 -9.65 4.53 12.06
N ILE A 242 -9.22 3.28 12.13
CA ILE A 242 -10.02 2.18 12.62
C ILE A 242 -9.34 1.53 13.82
N GLU A 243 -10.15 1.18 14.81
CA GLU A 243 -9.71 0.41 15.97
C GLU A 243 -9.72 -1.08 15.64
N ILE A 244 -8.75 -1.80 16.20
CA ILE A 244 -8.71 -3.25 16.15
C ILE A 244 -9.65 -3.75 17.25
N PRO A 245 -10.65 -4.59 16.92
CA PRO A 245 -11.45 -5.24 17.95
C PRO A 245 -10.54 -6.09 18.84
N LYS A 246 -10.73 -6.01 20.16
CA LYS A 246 -9.98 -6.81 21.12
C LYS A 246 -9.98 -8.29 20.75
N GLY A 247 -8.81 -8.91 20.76
CA GLY A 247 -8.60 -10.33 20.45
C GLY A 247 -8.40 -10.62 18.96
N LEU A 248 -8.36 -9.60 18.09
CA LEU A 248 -8.05 -9.77 16.66
C LEU A 248 -6.63 -9.34 16.29
N GLU A 249 -5.83 -8.90 17.27
CA GLU A 249 -4.42 -8.52 17.13
C GLU A 249 -3.54 -9.76 16.86
N GLU A 250 -3.89 -10.88 17.47
CA GLU A 250 -3.11 -12.12 17.45
C GLU A 250 -3.40 -13.00 16.23
N LYS A 251 -2.60 -14.06 16.09
CA LYS A 251 -2.82 -15.06 15.05
C LYS A 251 -4.04 -15.91 15.37
N PRO A 252 -5.06 -15.96 14.49
CA PRO A 252 -6.13 -16.94 14.59
C PRO A 252 -5.56 -18.36 14.60
N GLU A 253 -5.80 -19.07 15.70
CA GLU A 253 -5.50 -20.48 15.89
C GLU A 253 -6.75 -21.32 15.66
N THR A 254 -7.93 -20.76 15.92
CA THR A 254 -9.22 -21.43 15.73
C THR A 254 -9.97 -20.96 14.49
N LEU A 255 -10.87 -21.81 13.99
CA LEU A 255 -11.79 -21.42 12.91
C LEU A 255 -12.72 -20.29 13.33
N ALA A 256 -13.06 -20.21 14.63
CA ALA A 256 -13.91 -19.16 15.18
C ALA A 256 -13.21 -17.79 15.10
N GLU A 257 -11.96 -17.69 15.54
CA GLU A 257 -11.14 -16.47 15.41
C GLU A 257 -10.97 -16.05 13.95
N LEU A 258 -10.68 -17.00 13.05
CA LEU A 258 -10.55 -16.68 11.63
C LEU A 258 -11.86 -16.15 11.03
N LYS A 259 -13.01 -16.69 11.48
CA LYS A 259 -14.33 -16.17 11.09
C LYS A 259 -14.58 -14.78 11.66
N ALA A 260 -14.19 -14.52 12.91
CA ALA A 260 -14.30 -13.21 13.53
C ALA A 260 -13.47 -12.15 12.78
N PHE A 261 -12.22 -12.46 12.45
CA PHE A 261 -11.36 -11.58 11.65
C PHE A 261 -11.94 -11.31 10.25
N ARG A 262 -12.47 -12.35 9.59
CA ARG A 262 -13.19 -12.21 8.30
C ARG A 262 -14.41 -11.32 8.43
N ALA A 263 -15.20 -11.48 9.49
CA ALA A 263 -16.39 -10.65 9.73
C ALA A 263 -16.00 -9.17 9.94
N TRP A 264 -14.94 -8.91 10.70
CA TRP A 264 -14.41 -7.57 10.90
C TRP A 264 -13.95 -6.95 9.57
N MET A 265 -13.16 -7.66 8.77
CA MET A 265 -12.73 -7.21 7.44
C MET A 265 -13.91 -6.94 6.51
N ASN A 266 -14.94 -7.79 6.51
CA ASN A 266 -16.15 -7.58 5.72
C ASN A 266 -16.94 -6.34 6.19
N SER A 267 -16.90 -6.02 7.48
CA SER A 267 -17.55 -4.81 8.02
C SER A 267 -16.86 -3.53 7.54
N ILE A 268 -15.53 -3.53 7.46
CA ILE A 268 -14.75 -2.44 6.87
C ILE A 268 -15.13 -2.31 5.39
N TRP A 269 -15.17 -3.44 4.68
CA TRP A 269 -15.50 -3.46 3.25
C TRP A 269 -16.91 -2.95 2.94
N ALA A 270 -17.91 -3.30 3.75
CA ALA A 270 -19.28 -2.82 3.59
C ALA A 270 -19.36 -1.29 3.76
N LYS A 271 -18.67 -0.75 4.78
CA LYS A 271 -18.57 0.70 5.00
C LYS A 271 -17.84 1.40 3.83
N LYS A 272 -16.79 0.78 3.31
CA LYS A 272 -16.02 1.27 2.16
C LYS A 272 -16.85 1.29 0.88
N ASP A 273 -17.62 0.25 0.60
CA ASP A 273 -18.50 0.18 -0.58
C ASP A 273 -19.58 1.26 -0.55
N ALA A 274 -20.26 1.44 0.58
CA ALA A 274 -21.23 2.51 0.77
C ALA A 274 -20.58 3.91 0.68
N ARG A 275 -19.30 4.04 1.08
CA ARG A 275 -18.55 5.28 0.91
C ARG A 275 -18.23 5.54 -0.56
N LEU A 276 -17.84 4.53 -1.33
CA LEU A 276 -17.60 4.64 -2.77
C LEU A 276 -18.86 5.05 -3.52
N ASP A 277 -20.02 4.50 -3.17
CA ASP A 277 -21.30 4.92 -3.72
C ASP A 277 -21.53 6.43 -3.54
N ARG A 278 -21.37 6.94 -2.30
CA ARG A 278 -21.49 8.38 -2.03
C ARG A 278 -20.45 9.23 -2.76
N MET A 279 -19.22 8.75 -2.91
CA MET A 279 -18.16 9.49 -3.61
C MET A 279 -18.37 9.53 -5.13
N LEU A 280 -18.96 8.49 -5.71
CA LEU A 280 -19.15 8.36 -7.16
C LEU A 280 -20.50 8.92 -7.63
N ASN A 281 -21.55 8.80 -6.82
CA ASN A 281 -22.92 9.17 -7.18
C ASN A 281 -23.48 10.34 -6.36
N GLY A 282 -22.88 10.67 -5.22
CA GLY A 282 -23.34 11.77 -4.38
C GLY A 282 -22.97 13.14 -4.96
N THR A 283 -23.89 14.09 -4.86
CA THR A 283 -23.58 15.52 -5.07
C THR A 283 -22.66 15.97 -3.91
N PRO A 284 -21.46 16.53 -4.15
CA PRO A 284 -20.55 16.88 -3.06
C PRO A 284 -21.14 18.00 -2.20
N ALA A 285 -21.61 17.65 -0.99
CA ALA A 285 -21.87 18.63 0.05
C ALA A 285 -20.54 19.02 0.69
N GLY A 286 -19.92 20.08 0.17
CA GLY A 286 -18.88 20.86 0.86
C GLY A 286 -17.73 20.06 1.46
N ASP A 287 -16.98 19.30 0.66
CA ASP A 287 -15.72 18.73 1.12
C ASP A 287 -14.60 19.75 0.95
N HIS A 288 -13.96 20.11 2.07
CA HIS A 288 -12.89 21.09 2.16
C HIS A 288 -11.77 20.81 1.14
N THR A 289 -11.59 21.75 0.21
CA THR A 289 -10.36 21.90 -0.55
C THR A 289 -9.23 22.24 0.42
N SER A 290 -8.22 21.38 0.54
CA SER A 290 -6.95 21.74 1.16
C SER A 290 -5.91 22.01 0.06
N PRO A 291 -4.94 22.91 0.32
CA PRO A 291 -4.23 23.70 -0.70
C PRO A 291 -3.27 22.90 -1.59
#